data_AF-A0A3M1K6I5-F1
#
_entry.id   AF-A0A3M1K6I5-F1
#
_cell.length_a   1.000
_cell.length_b   1.000
_cell.length_c   1.000
_cell.angle_alpha   90.00
_cell.angle_beta   90.00
_cell.angle_gamma   90.00
#
_symmetry.space_group_name_H-M   'P 1'
#
loop_
_entity.id
_entity.type
_entity.pdbx_description
1 polymer ?
#
loop_
_entity_poly.entity_id
_entity_poly.type
_entity_poly.pdbx_seq_one_letter_code
_entity_poly.pdbx_strand_id
1 'polypeptide(L)'
;ATSPIRRFVDILAQRQFAAVLGRRAPMERDRLRRLVRAAEKGYQASRRWMADAGRYWLLRYLESHPSTPLTAVVTDAASANGRLRVRVEPLGLIATLDVEQTPSGPTFPLRLVDVDADHNRFVVAPA
;
A
#
# COMPACT_ATOMS: atom_id res chain seq x y z
N ALA A 1 18.84 8.67 8.18
CA ALA A 1 18.50 8.12 9.50
C ALA A 1 17.60 9.09 10.26
N THR A 2 16.37 9.30 9.77
CA THR A 2 15.48 10.39 10.20
C THR A 2 14.23 9.89 10.94
N SER A 3 14.07 8.58 11.12
CA SER A 3 12.91 7.95 11.75
C SER A 3 13.31 6.88 12.79
N PRO A 4 14.23 7.17 13.74
CA PRO A 4 14.74 6.18 14.70
C PRO A 4 13.65 5.56 15.58
N ILE A 5 12.61 6.31 15.95
CA ILE A 5 11.51 5.82 16.79
C ILE A 5 10.75 4.66 16.12
N ARG A 6 10.68 4.65 14.79
CA ARG A 6 9.85 3.70 14.02
C ARG A 6 10.65 2.80 13.05
N ARG A 7 11.96 3.02 12.89
CA ARG A 7 12.83 2.23 12.01
C ARG A 7 14.08 1.83 12.76
N PHE A 8 14.20 0.54 13.07
CA PHE A 8 15.37 0.01 13.77
C PHE A 8 16.69 0.25 13.02
N VAL A 9 16.69 0.23 11.69
CA VAL A 9 17.87 0.55 10.88
C VAL A 9 18.34 1.99 11.12
N ASP A 10 17.44 2.94 11.36
CA ASP A 10 17.81 4.33 11.68
C ASP A 10 18.43 4.42 13.08
N ILE A 11 17.99 3.60 14.04
CA ILE A 11 18.64 3.47 15.36
C ILE A 11 20.07 2.94 15.20
N LEU A 12 20.26 1.90 14.38
CA LEU A 12 21.59 1.34 14.13
C LEU A 12 22.51 2.38 13.48
N ALA A 13 22.00 3.16 12.52
CA ALA A 13 22.75 4.24 11.89
C ALA A 13 23.15 5.33 12.92
N GLN A 14 22.22 5.79 13.76
CA GLN A 14 22.52 6.74 14.84
C GLN A 14 23.58 6.21 15.81
N ARG A 15 23.52 4.92 16.14
CA ARG A 15 24.54 4.28 16.97
C ARG A 15 25.91 4.28 16.31
N GLN A 16 26.00 4.04 14.99
CA GLN A 16 27.28 4.11 14.27
C GLN A 16 27.80 5.55 14.18
N PHE A 17 26.94 6.55 13.98
CA PHE A 17 27.35 7.95 14.05
C PHE A 17 27.91 8.32 15.42
N ALA A 18 27.27 7.89 16.51
CA ALA A 18 27.81 8.08 17.85
C ALA A 18 29.19 7.43 18.03
N ALA A 19 29.46 6.31 17.35
CA ALA A 19 30.77 5.67 17.38
C ALA A 19 31.83 6.44 16.60
N VAL A 20 31.49 6.99 15.44
CA VAL A 20 32.38 7.89 14.67
C VAL A 20 32.76 9.13 15.50
N LEU A 21 31.83 9.64 16.31
CA LEU A 21 32.07 10.77 17.22
C LEU A 21 32.82 10.38 18.50
N GLY A 22 33.30 9.14 18.64
CA GLY A 22 34.02 8.66 19.83
C GLY A 22 33.15 8.48 21.08
N ARG A 23 31.83 8.65 20.99
CA ARG A 23 30.89 8.51 22.12
C ARG A 23 30.53 7.05 22.40
N ARG A 24 30.92 6.13 21.52
CA ARG A 24 30.66 4.69 21.65
C ARG A 24 31.65 3.86 20.85
N ALA A 25 31.84 2.60 21.21
CA ALA A 25 32.54 1.64 20.35
C ALA A 25 31.73 1.34 19.06
N PRO A 26 32.37 1.29 17.88
CA PRO A 26 31.71 0.89 16.64
C PRO A 26 31.23 -0.56 16.73
N MET A 27 30.18 -0.87 15.98
CA MET A 27 29.68 -2.24 15.94
C MET A 27 30.52 -3.05 14.97
N GLU A 28 30.80 -4.30 15.33
CA GLU A 28 31.40 -5.28 14.42
C GLU A 28 30.53 -5.44 13.16
N ARG A 29 31.18 -5.50 12.00
CA ARG A 29 30.55 -5.38 10.68
C ARG A 29 29.53 -6.50 10.43
N ASP A 30 29.87 -7.74 10.76
CA ASP A 30 29.00 -8.88 10.52
C ASP A 30 27.82 -8.90 11.49
N ARG A 31 28.01 -8.46 12.73
CA ARG A 31 26.91 -8.22 13.66
C ARG A 31 25.95 -7.17 13.14
N LEU A 32 26.46 -6.04 12.62
CA LEU A 32 25.63 -4.99 12.04
C LEU A 32 24.83 -5.53 10.83
N ARG A 33 25.48 -6.26 9.94
CA ARG A 33 24.84 -6.89 8.77
C ARG A 33 23.72 -7.86 9.18
N ARG A 34 23.95 -8.72 10.18
CA ARG A 34 22.92 -9.64 10.69
C ARG A 34 21.70 -8.89 11.22
N LEU A 35 21.93 -7.84 12.00
CA LEU A 35 20.85 -7.03 12.58
C LEU A 35 20.05 -6.28 11.51
N VAL A 36 20.71 -5.69 10.51
CA VAL A 36 20.02 -5.02 9.40
C VAL A 36 19.13 -5.99 8.63
N ARG A 37 19.65 -7.17 8.25
CA ARG A 37 18.86 -8.19 7.54
C ARG A 37 17.64 -8.65 8.34
N ALA A 38 17.81 -8.90 9.65
CA ALA A 38 16.70 -9.28 10.52
C ALA A 38 15.63 -8.18 10.61
N ALA A 39 16.06 -6.93 10.76
CA ALA A 39 15.17 -5.78 10.83
C ALA A 39 14.41 -5.54 9.52
N GLU A 40 15.07 -5.66 8.38
CA GLU A 40 14.42 -5.55 7.07
C GLU A 40 13.37 -6.64 6.87
N LYS A 41 13.68 -7.89 7.21
CA LYS A 41 12.72 -9.00 7.12
C LYS A 41 11.47 -8.74 7.97
N GLY A 42 11.65 -8.33 9.23
CA GLY A 42 10.54 -7.99 10.12
C GLY A 42 9.72 -6.79 9.60
N TYR A 43 10.40 -5.77 9.08
CA TYR A 43 9.75 -4.59 8.51
C TYR A 43 8.90 -4.92 7.27
N GLN A 44 9.40 -5.77 6.37
CA GLN A 44 8.63 -6.19 5.18
C GLN A 44 7.38 -6.99 5.57
N ALA A 45 7.49 -7.88 6.56
CA ALA A 45 6.35 -8.62 7.08
C ALA A 45 5.30 -7.68 7.70
N SER A 46 5.74 -6.75 8.56
CA SER A 46 4.86 -5.75 9.18
C SER A 46 4.17 -4.86 8.14
N ARG A 47 4.88 -4.43 7.08
CA ARG A 47 4.29 -3.63 6.00
C ARG A 47 3.17 -4.34 5.27
N ARG A 48 3.32 -5.63 4.97
CA ARG A 48 2.27 -6.43 4.33
C ARG A 48 1.05 -6.50 5.22
N TRP A 49 1.24 -6.86 6.49
CA TRP A 49 0.15 -6.93 7.46
C TRP A 49 -0.58 -5.60 7.65
N MET A 50 0.15 -4.48 7.72
CA MET A 50 -0.48 -3.15 7.81
C MET A 50 -1.26 -2.78 6.54
N ALA A 51 -0.76 -3.16 5.35
CA ALA A 51 -1.48 -2.94 4.10
C ALA A 51 -2.77 -3.77 4.04
N ASP A 52 -2.71 -5.03 4.47
CA ASP A 52 -3.87 -5.92 4.53
C ASP A 52 -4.90 -5.42 5.54
N ALA A 53 -4.47 -5.03 6.73
CA ALA A 53 -5.35 -4.44 7.75
C ALA A 53 -5.98 -3.12 7.27
N GLY A 54 -5.19 -2.25 6.62
CA GLY A 54 -5.68 -1.00 6.04
C GLY A 54 -6.75 -1.26 4.97
N ARG A 55 -6.51 -2.24 4.09
CA ARG A 55 -7.49 -2.65 3.08
C ARG A 55 -8.75 -3.24 3.72
N TYR A 56 -8.63 -4.12 4.71
CA TYR A 56 -9.76 -4.69 5.43
C TYR A 56 -10.67 -3.60 6.01
N TRP A 57 -10.10 -2.65 6.76
CA TRP A 57 -10.90 -1.58 7.38
C TRP A 57 -11.53 -0.64 6.35
N LEU A 58 -10.87 -0.44 5.22
CA LEU A 58 -11.42 0.33 4.11
C LEU A 58 -12.62 -0.39 3.46
N LEU A 59 -12.55 -1.71 3.29
CA LEU A 59 -13.70 -2.49 2.78
C LEU A 59 -14.85 -2.51 3.81
N ARG A 60 -14.55 -2.68 5.11
CA ARG A 60 -15.54 -2.55 6.20
C ARG A 60 -16.23 -1.18 6.20
N TYR A 61 -15.48 -0.12 5.93
CA TYR A 61 -16.06 1.21 5.77
C TYR A 61 -17.05 1.26 4.60
N LEU A 62 -16.73 0.66 3.46
CA LEU A 62 -17.62 0.64 2.30
C LEU A 62 -18.88 -0.22 2.51
N GLU A 63 -18.78 -1.34 3.23
CA GLU A 63 -19.94 -2.15 3.62
C GLU A 63 -20.98 -1.31 4.39
N SER A 64 -20.52 -0.41 5.24
CA SER A 64 -21.40 0.48 6.02
C SER A 64 -21.81 1.76 5.27
N HIS A 65 -21.17 2.07 4.13
CA HIS A 65 -21.38 3.30 3.36
C HIS A 65 -21.51 3.01 1.85
N PRO A 66 -22.53 2.25 1.41
CA PRO A 66 -22.66 1.81 0.02
C PRO A 66 -22.87 2.97 -0.98
N SER A 67 -23.34 4.12 -0.51
CA SER A 67 -23.52 5.35 -1.30
C SER A 67 -22.26 6.22 -1.39
N THR A 68 -21.10 5.72 -0.96
CA THR A 68 -19.83 6.46 -1.07
C THR A 68 -19.56 6.77 -2.56
N PRO A 69 -19.36 8.05 -2.95
CA PRO A 69 -19.06 8.39 -4.32
C PRO A 69 -17.65 7.91 -4.67
N LEU A 70 -17.55 7.13 -5.74
CA LEU A 70 -16.28 6.57 -6.23
C LEU A 70 -16.01 7.07 -7.65
N THR A 71 -14.74 7.39 -7.92
CA THR A 71 -14.29 7.81 -9.25
C THR A 71 -13.12 6.95 -9.69
N ALA A 72 -13.18 6.43 -10.91
CA ALA A 72 -12.07 5.76 -11.54
C ALA A 72 -11.10 6.81 -12.12
N VAL A 73 -9.80 6.56 -11.96
CA VAL A 73 -8.72 7.25 -12.67
C VAL A 73 -7.93 6.19 -13.45
N VAL A 74 -7.87 6.30 -14.76
CA VAL A 74 -7.17 5.33 -15.61
C VAL A 74 -5.67 5.33 -15.28
N THR A 75 -5.13 4.16 -14.94
CA THR A 75 -3.70 4.01 -14.58
C THR A 75 -2.85 3.47 -15.72
N ASP A 76 -3.45 2.65 -16.57
CA ASP A 76 -2.83 2.10 -17.77
C ASP A 76 -3.84 2.19 -18.91
N ALA A 77 -3.48 2.92 -19.97
CA ALA A 77 -4.34 3.16 -21.13
C ALA A 77 -4.41 1.95 -22.07
N ALA A 78 -3.50 0.98 -21.91
CA ALA A 78 -3.51 -0.24 -22.70
C ALA A 78 -4.55 -1.22 -22.12
N SER A 79 -5.78 -1.14 -22.63
CA SER A 79 -6.75 -2.24 -22.48
C SER A 79 -6.24 -3.43 -23.29
N ALA A 80 -5.37 -4.23 -22.69
CA ALA A 80 -5.05 -5.54 -23.23
C ALA A 80 -6.22 -6.47 -22.86
N ASN A 81 -6.98 -6.88 -23.86
CA ASN A 81 -8.06 -7.87 -23.75
C ASN A 81 -9.37 -7.38 -23.07
N GLY A 82 -9.72 -6.09 -23.21
CA GLY A 82 -10.98 -5.57 -22.63
C GLY A 82 -10.94 -5.39 -21.12
N ARG A 83 -9.75 -5.35 -20.51
CA ARG A 83 -9.55 -5.14 -19.07
C ARG A 83 -8.86 -3.81 -18.82
N LEU A 84 -9.49 -2.96 -18.04
CA LEU A 84 -8.99 -1.62 -17.70
C LEU A 84 -8.55 -1.57 -16.24
N ARG A 85 -7.30 -1.17 -15.99
CA ARG A 85 -6.81 -0.93 -14.63
C ARG A 85 -7.06 0.52 -14.23
N VAL A 86 -7.86 0.69 -13.19
CA VAL A 86 -8.21 2.01 -12.65
C VAL A 86 -7.79 2.13 -11.19
N ARG A 87 -7.46 3.34 -10.79
CA ARG A 87 -7.38 3.73 -9.38
C ARG A 87 -8.73 4.29 -8.96
N VAL A 88 -9.26 3.79 -7.87
CA VAL A 88 -10.54 4.22 -7.30
C VAL A 88 -10.26 5.30 -6.26
N GLU A 89 -10.66 6.52 -6.58
CA GLU A 89 -10.56 7.67 -5.69
C GLU A 89 -11.86 7.87 -4.89
N PRO A 90 -11.77 8.39 -3.64
CA PRO A 90 -10.57 8.84 -2.94
C PRO A 90 -9.78 7.72 -2.23
N LEU A 91 -10.14 6.46 -2.48
CA LEU A 91 -9.69 5.32 -1.68
C LEU A 91 -8.28 4.83 -2.01
N GLY A 92 -7.72 5.23 -3.16
CA GLY A 92 -6.43 4.76 -3.66
C GLY A 92 -6.38 3.27 -4.02
N LEU A 93 -7.53 2.57 -4.03
CA LEU A 93 -7.60 1.16 -4.40
C LEU A 93 -7.39 0.97 -5.90
N ILE A 94 -6.79 -0.16 -6.30
CA ILE A 94 -6.71 -0.54 -7.70
C ILE A 94 -7.81 -1.56 -7.99
N ALA A 95 -8.57 -1.32 -9.06
CA ALA A 95 -9.57 -2.24 -9.57
C ALA A 95 -9.28 -2.57 -11.04
N THR A 96 -9.69 -3.76 -11.45
CA THR A 96 -9.72 -4.17 -12.86
C THR A 96 -11.17 -4.22 -13.28
N LEU A 97 -11.52 -3.44 -14.30
CA LEU A 97 -12.85 -3.40 -14.89
C LEU A 97 -12.82 -4.15 -16.21
N ASP A 98 -13.80 -5.02 -16.44
CA ASP A 98 -14.04 -5.57 -17.76
C ASP A 98 -14.89 -4.54 -18.52
N VAL A 99 -14.34 -3.96 -19.58
CA VAL A 99 -14.97 -2.90 -20.38
C VAL A 99 -14.97 -3.28 -21.86
N GLU A 100 -16.14 -3.20 -22.49
CA GLU A 100 -16.26 -3.43 -23.94
C GLU A 100 -15.63 -2.31 -24.75
N GLN A 101 -15.73 -1.07 -24.24
CA GLN A 101 -15.12 0.11 -24.82
C GLN A 101 -14.45 0.92 -23.72
N THR A 102 -13.22 1.36 -23.95
CA THR A 102 -12.50 2.23 -23.02
C THR A 102 -13.29 3.54 -22.88
N PRO A 103 -13.71 3.92 -21.66
CA PRO A 103 -14.42 5.18 -21.45
C PRO A 103 -13.63 6.36 -22.01
N SER A 104 -14.32 7.29 -22.66
CA SER A 104 -13.70 8.51 -23.18
C SER A 104 -13.35 9.44 -22.01
N GLY A 105 -12.10 9.37 -21.56
CA GLY A 105 -11.56 10.29 -20.56
C GLY A 105 -10.65 9.63 -19.52
N PRO A 106 -9.79 10.43 -18.85
CA PRO A 106 -8.90 9.91 -17.81
C PRO A 106 -9.63 9.52 -16.53
N THR A 107 -10.87 10.00 -16.34
CA THR A 107 -11.66 9.78 -15.13
C THR A 107 -13.14 9.60 -15.43
N PHE A 108 -13.82 8.71 -14.69
CA PHE A 108 -15.26 8.47 -14.81
C PHE A 108 -15.85 7.94 -13.49
N PRO A 109 -17.16 8.15 -13.23
CA PRO A 109 -17.80 7.68 -11.99
C PRO A 109 -17.89 6.15 -11.92
N LEU A 110 -17.79 5.63 -10.71
CA LEU A 110 -17.95 4.21 -10.38
C LEU A 110 -19.13 4.02 -9.43
N ARG A 111 -19.82 2.90 -9.58
CA ARG A 111 -20.76 2.38 -8.60
C ARG A 111 -20.17 1.18 -7.89
N LEU A 112 -20.38 1.12 -6.57
CA LEU A 112 -20.09 -0.07 -5.78
C LEU A 112 -21.13 -1.14 -6.11
N VAL A 113 -20.66 -2.28 -6.62
CA VAL A 113 -21.53 -3.42 -6.95
C VAL A 113 -21.64 -4.34 -5.75
N ASP A 114 -20.50 -4.64 -5.13
CA ASP A 114 -20.41 -5.58 -4.04
C ASP A 114 -19.09 -5.39 -3.27
N VAL A 115 -19.14 -5.63 -1.96
CA VAL A 115 -17.98 -5.52 -1.07
C VAL A 115 -18.12 -6.53 0.06
N ASP A 116 -17.01 -7.21 0.36
CA ASP A 116 -16.91 -8.16 1.46
C ASP A 116 -15.50 -8.07 2.05
N ALA A 117 -15.39 -7.48 3.23
CA ALA A 117 -14.12 -7.27 3.89
C ALA A 117 -13.49 -8.58 4.40
N ASP A 118 -14.33 -9.53 4.85
CA ASP A 118 -13.87 -10.80 5.42
C ASP A 118 -13.25 -11.70 4.33
N HIS A 119 -13.73 -11.58 3.08
CA HIS A 119 -13.18 -12.27 1.91
C HIS A 119 -12.31 -11.37 1.01
N ASN A 120 -12.00 -10.14 1.47
CA ASN A 120 -11.18 -9.18 0.74
C ASN A 120 -11.69 -8.84 -0.68
N ARG A 121 -13.01 -8.92 -0.89
CA ARG A 121 -13.70 -8.74 -2.17
C ARG A 121 -14.17 -7.29 -2.33
N PHE A 122 -13.92 -6.74 -3.52
CA PHE A 122 -14.32 -5.38 -3.88
C PHE A 122 -14.64 -5.35 -5.37
N VAL A 123 -15.90 -5.15 -5.71
CA VAL A 123 -16.40 -5.14 -7.07
C VAL A 123 -17.02 -3.79 -7.36
N VAL A 124 -16.52 -3.15 -8.42
CA VAL A 124 -17.01 -1.87 -8.92
C VAL A 124 -17.28 -1.98 -10.40
N ALA A 125 -18.22 -1.17 -10.88
CA ALA A 125 -18.54 -1.03 -12.28
C ALA A 125 -18.62 0.45 -12.64
N PRO A 126 -18.46 0.82 -13.93
CA PRO A 126 -18.86 2.13 -14.41
C PRO A 126 -20.31 2.44 -13.97
N ALA A 127 -20.53 3.67 -13.50
CA ALA A 127 -21.85 4.14 -13.09
C ALA A 127 -22.77 4.36 -14.30
#